data_AF-A0A1F6V376-F1
#
_entry.id   AF-A0A1F6V376-F1
#
_cell.length_a   1.000
_cell.length_b   1.000
_cell.length_c   1.000
_cell.angle_alpha   90.00
_cell.angle_beta   90.00
_cell.angle_gamma   90.00
#
_symmetry.space_group_name_H-M   'P 1'
#
loop_
_entity.id
_entity.type
_entity.pdbx_description
1 polymer ?
#
loop_
_entity_poly.entity_id
_entity_poly.type
_entity_poly.pdbx_seq_one_letter_code
_entity_poly.pdbx_strand_id
1 'polypeptide(L)'
;MLTKKQKELLDFINKFSKKKGYSPSIPELAKHFDRAVGTIHEHVQKLQENGYLKKIANKARSIETSNREIMVKIPLLGTIAAGQPIETIQEKETIAIPKNKLPNFGDIYALKVSGNSMIDENINDGDIVLVKQQAIAENGQRVVALIDNYEATLKKFYNEGKQIRLQPANSLYEPIIIKKDRDIKIQGIVIDVIKNNDIAEEKKISISTGIKKEDKLPLNKIILGDALSGLKKLPDESCDVIVIDPPYNIGKNFGNNIDKREFGEYVSWCKEWINECIRIMKPNGTMFIYGFSEILAYLSVEIPINKRWLIWHYTNKNVASLDFWQRSHESIICAWKEKPVFNRDEIREPYTEGFLNGAAGKIRKGTAGRFSSSGRETTYNAHLGGALPRDVIKIPALAGGAGMNERWFMCKTCEDIFEPRELKKHIEHDTEKHPTQKPLELSKKLILSASPKKSGVVLVPFVGTGTECVAAKILGQNYIGFEINPDYVIMAEKYINSVKTTSKLF
;
A
#
# COMPACT_ATOMS: atom_id res chain seq x y z
N MET A 1 -25.93 -7.08 -33.20
CA MET A 1 -25.21 -7.69 -34.34
C MET A 1 -25.55 -6.90 -35.58
N LEU A 2 -24.60 -6.63 -36.48
CA LEU A 2 -24.87 -5.91 -37.74
C LEU A 2 -25.41 -6.89 -38.78
N THR A 3 -26.49 -6.50 -39.47
CA THR A 3 -26.90 -7.22 -40.68
C THR A 3 -25.85 -7.06 -41.77
N LYS A 4 -25.81 -7.99 -42.74
CA LYS A 4 -24.88 -7.93 -43.89
C LYS A 4 -24.89 -6.54 -44.55
N LYS A 5 -26.08 -5.96 -44.72
CA LYS A 5 -26.29 -4.62 -45.29
C LYS A 5 -25.79 -3.48 -44.39
N GLN A 6 -25.96 -3.58 -43.08
CA GLN A 6 -25.42 -2.58 -42.15
C GLN A 6 -23.89 -2.61 -42.09
N LYS A 7 -23.29 -3.79 -42.22
CA LYS A 7 -21.83 -3.95 -42.32
C LYS A 7 -21.30 -3.34 -43.62
N GLU A 8 -21.91 -3.66 -44.77
CA GLU A 8 -21.55 -3.08 -46.07
C GLU A 8 -21.65 -1.55 -46.05
N LEU A 9 -22.71 -1.00 -45.42
CA LEU A 9 -22.89 0.43 -45.25
C LEU A 9 -21.81 1.06 -44.37
N LEU A 10 -21.49 0.45 -43.23
CA LEU A 10 -20.43 0.91 -42.33
C LEU A 10 -19.05 0.86 -43.01
N ASP A 11 -18.75 -0.20 -43.74
CA ASP A 11 -17.49 -0.38 -44.48
C ASP A 11 -17.33 0.66 -45.60
N PHE A 12 -18.43 1.02 -46.27
CA PHE A 12 -18.41 2.08 -47.28
C PHE A 12 -18.18 3.46 -46.66
N ILE A 13 -18.89 3.79 -45.56
CA ILE A 13 -18.69 5.05 -44.82
C ILE A 13 -17.21 5.16 -44.40
N ASN A 14 -16.65 4.08 -43.84
CA ASN A 14 -15.23 3.98 -43.47
C ASN A 14 -14.28 4.29 -44.64
N LYS A 15 -14.46 3.60 -45.78
CA LYS A 15 -13.61 3.78 -46.96
C LYS A 15 -13.74 5.18 -47.56
N PHE A 16 -14.95 5.71 -47.60
CA PHE A 16 -15.23 7.04 -48.15
C PHE A 16 -14.57 8.13 -47.29
N SER A 17 -14.77 8.09 -45.97
CA SER A 17 -14.16 9.06 -45.04
C SER A 17 -12.63 9.02 -45.09
N LYS A 18 -12.02 7.83 -45.15
CA LYS A 18 -10.55 7.69 -45.26
C LYS A 18 -9.99 8.24 -46.58
N LYS A 19 -10.75 8.16 -47.68
CA LYS A 19 -10.30 8.63 -49.00
C LYS A 19 -10.55 10.11 -49.25
N LYS A 20 -11.63 10.68 -48.70
CA LYS A 20 -12.08 12.04 -49.01
C LYS A 20 -11.88 13.04 -47.87
N GLY A 21 -11.54 12.56 -46.67
CA GLY A 21 -11.36 13.41 -45.48
C GLY A 21 -12.67 13.93 -44.87
N TYR A 22 -13.83 13.47 -45.37
CA TYR A 22 -15.14 13.80 -44.82
C TYR A 22 -16.13 12.63 -45.04
N SER A 23 -17.17 12.56 -44.20
CA SER A 23 -18.22 11.53 -44.29
C SER A 23 -19.15 11.75 -45.48
N PRO A 24 -19.60 10.68 -46.17
CA PRO A 24 -20.66 10.79 -47.17
C PRO A 24 -21.96 11.26 -46.52
N SER A 25 -22.76 12.02 -47.28
CA SER A 25 -24.10 12.45 -46.90
C SER A 25 -25.14 11.34 -47.11
N ILE A 26 -26.30 11.44 -46.44
CA ILE A 26 -27.40 10.46 -46.59
C ILE A 26 -27.82 10.32 -48.08
N PRO A 27 -27.95 11.40 -48.88
CA PRO A 27 -28.24 11.27 -50.31
C PRO A 27 -27.14 10.56 -51.12
N GLU A 28 -25.86 10.76 -50.79
CA GLU A 28 -24.74 10.06 -51.44
C GLU A 28 -24.74 8.56 -51.10
N LEU A 29 -25.07 8.21 -49.86
CA LEU A 29 -25.26 6.82 -49.44
C LEU A 29 -26.46 6.16 -50.15
N ALA A 30 -27.59 6.87 -50.25
CA ALA A 30 -28.76 6.41 -50.98
C ALA A 30 -28.46 6.13 -52.46
N LYS A 31 -27.70 7.02 -53.10
CA LYS A 31 -27.25 6.85 -54.48
C LYS A 31 -26.27 5.69 -54.65
N HIS A 32 -25.34 5.50 -53.71
CA HIS A 32 -24.33 4.43 -53.82
C HIS A 32 -24.92 3.03 -53.62
N PHE A 33 -25.85 2.88 -52.67
CA PHE A 33 -26.47 1.60 -52.36
C PHE A 33 -27.73 1.31 -53.18
N ASP A 34 -28.14 2.25 -54.04
CA ASP A 34 -29.38 2.21 -54.83
C ASP A 34 -30.62 1.92 -53.96
N ARG A 35 -30.83 2.76 -52.94
CA ARG A 35 -31.93 2.62 -51.97
C ARG A 35 -32.57 3.96 -51.65
N ALA A 36 -33.82 3.91 -51.21
CA ALA A 36 -34.53 5.09 -50.73
C ALA A 36 -33.79 5.74 -49.54
N VAL A 37 -33.79 7.08 -49.52
CA VAL A 37 -33.17 7.91 -48.48
C VAL A 37 -33.63 7.51 -47.08
N GLY A 38 -34.92 7.20 -46.91
CA GLY A 38 -35.49 6.76 -45.62
C GLY A 38 -34.89 5.45 -45.11
N THR A 39 -34.65 4.47 -46.00
CA THR A 39 -34.04 3.17 -45.63
C THR A 39 -32.58 3.32 -45.21
N ILE A 40 -31.84 4.20 -45.89
CA ILE A 40 -30.46 4.53 -45.49
C ILE A 40 -30.45 5.25 -44.15
N HIS A 41 -31.36 6.20 -43.94
CA HIS A 41 -31.48 6.91 -42.68
C HIS A 41 -31.75 5.94 -41.51
N GLU A 42 -32.66 4.98 -41.69
CA GLU A 42 -32.95 3.95 -40.68
C GLU A 42 -31.73 3.07 -40.37
N HIS A 43 -30.97 2.65 -41.39
CA HIS A 43 -29.76 1.86 -41.18
C HIS A 43 -28.65 2.67 -40.48
N VAL A 44 -28.47 3.95 -40.84
CA VAL A 44 -27.51 4.85 -40.18
C VAL A 44 -27.92 5.09 -38.73
N GLN A 45 -29.20 5.31 -38.45
CA GLN A 45 -29.69 5.50 -37.09
C GLN A 45 -29.50 4.24 -36.23
N LYS A 46 -29.82 3.04 -36.76
CA LYS A 46 -29.53 1.78 -36.07
C LYS A 46 -28.02 1.58 -35.83
N LEU A 47 -27.17 2.02 -36.75
CA LEU A 47 -25.72 1.98 -36.54
C LEU A 47 -25.28 2.97 -35.44
N GLN A 48 -25.94 4.13 -35.31
CA GLN A 48 -25.69 5.09 -34.23
C GLN A 48 -26.15 4.57 -32.87
N GLU A 49 -27.37 4.03 -32.78
CA GLU A 49 -27.93 3.44 -31.56
C GLU A 49 -27.09 2.26 -31.05
N ASN A 50 -26.54 1.47 -31.97
CA ASN A 50 -25.62 0.38 -31.64
C ASN A 50 -24.16 0.84 -31.44
N GLY A 51 -23.90 2.15 -31.42
CA GLY A 51 -22.60 2.74 -31.09
C GLY A 51 -21.54 2.69 -32.19
N TYR A 52 -21.88 2.25 -33.41
CA TYR A 52 -20.96 2.17 -34.54
C TYR A 52 -20.71 3.52 -35.22
N LEU A 53 -21.62 4.48 -35.05
CA LEU A 53 -21.52 5.84 -35.59
C LEU A 53 -21.87 6.86 -34.49
N LYS A 54 -21.14 7.98 -34.39
CA LYS A 54 -21.51 9.10 -33.49
C LYS A 54 -21.94 10.32 -34.29
N LYS A 55 -22.95 11.05 -33.80
CA LYS A 55 -23.39 12.34 -34.35
C LYS A 55 -22.65 13.47 -33.64
N ILE A 56 -21.99 14.34 -34.39
CA ILE A 56 -21.54 15.65 -33.87
C ILE A 56 -22.67 16.64 -34.16
N ALA A 57 -23.28 17.21 -33.12
CA ALA A 57 -24.31 18.23 -33.30
C ALA A 57 -23.70 19.50 -33.93
N ASN A 58 -24.38 20.04 -34.94
CA ASN A 58 -24.11 21.31 -35.65
C ASN A 58 -23.00 21.41 -36.71
N LYS A 59 -22.73 20.36 -37.52
CA LYS A 59 -22.19 20.54 -38.89
C LYS A 59 -22.76 19.49 -39.87
N ALA A 60 -22.96 19.90 -41.13
CA ALA A 60 -23.57 19.08 -42.19
C ALA A 60 -22.74 17.85 -42.65
N ARG A 61 -21.58 17.57 -42.04
CA ARG A 61 -20.68 16.46 -42.41
C ARG A 61 -19.82 16.07 -41.20
N SER A 62 -20.21 15.02 -40.48
CA SER A 62 -19.40 14.46 -39.39
C SER A 62 -19.95 13.10 -38.94
N ILE A 63 -19.52 12.04 -39.63
CA ILE A 63 -19.55 10.68 -39.11
C ILE A 63 -18.10 10.22 -39.07
N GLU A 64 -17.53 10.19 -37.86
CA GLU A 64 -16.25 9.54 -37.58
C GLU A 64 -16.50 8.10 -37.14
N THR A 65 -15.69 7.20 -37.66
CA THR A 65 -15.76 5.77 -37.38
C THR A 65 -14.72 5.40 -36.34
N SER A 66 -15.18 4.93 -35.18
CA SER A 66 -14.30 4.40 -34.15
C SER A 66 -14.15 2.89 -34.34
N ASN A 67 -12.98 2.46 -34.82
CA ASN A 67 -12.51 1.09 -34.72
C ASN A 67 -12.18 0.78 -33.25
N ARG A 68 -13.20 0.66 -32.38
CA ARG A 68 -13.03 0.26 -30.98
C ARG A 68 -13.71 -1.09 -30.79
N GLU A 69 -12.93 -2.09 -30.36
CA GLU A 69 -13.47 -3.37 -29.92
C GLU A 69 -14.56 -3.13 -28.88
N ILE A 70 -15.68 -3.85 -28.98
CA ILE A 70 -16.77 -3.70 -28.01
C ILE A 70 -16.30 -4.31 -26.71
N MET A 71 -15.91 -3.45 -25.77
CA MET A 71 -15.50 -3.84 -24.43
C MET A 71 -16.74 -4.08 -23.56
N VAL A 72 -16.80 -5.23 -22.90
CA VAL A 72 -17.83 -5.62 -21.93
C VAL A 72 -17.24 -5.54 -20.54
N LYS A 73 -17.92 -4.86 -19.61
CA LYS A 73 -17.51 -4.81 -18.21
C LYS A 73 -17.99 -6.05 -17.47
N ILE A 74 -17.08 -6.78 -16.85
CA ILE A 74 -17.37 -7.99 -16.06
C ILE A 74 -17.00 -7.74 -14.61
N PRO A 75 -17.82 -8.18 -13.63
CA PRO A 75 -17.48 -8.04 -12.22
C PRO A 75 -16.21 -8.82 -11.87
N LEU A 76 -15.27 -8.14 -11.22
CA LEU A 76 -14.12 -8.76 -10.55
C LEU A 76 -14.54 -9.04 -9.11
N LEU A 77 -14.82 -10.30 -8.79
CA LEU A 77 -15.43 -10.70 -7.52
C LEU A 77 -14.42 -10.95 -6.40
N GLY A 78 -13.15 -10.61 -6.61
CA GLY A 78 -12.08 -10.72 -5.63
C GLY A 78 -10.92 -11.58 -6.10
N THR A 79 -10.14 -12.07 -5.15
CA THR A 79 -8.94 -12.89 -5.37
C THR A 79 -9.23 -14.34 -4.99
N ILE A 80 -8.71 -15.30 -5.76
CA ILE A 80 -8.79 -16.72 -5.45
C ILE A 80 -7.42 -17.28 -5.12
N ALA A 81 -7.27 -17.71 -3.88
CA ALA A 81 -6.07 -18.36 -3.39
C ALA A 81 -6.08 -19.86 -3.71
N ALA A 82 -4.91 -20.43 -3.82
CA ALA A 82 -4.69 -21.87 -3.78
C ALA A 82 -4.90 -22.46 -2.37
N GLY A 83 -6.04 -22.20 -1.71
CA GLY A 83 -6.40 -22.81 -0.42
C GLY A 83 -6.93 -21.88 0.69
N GLN A 84 -7.61 -20.76 0.36
CA GLN A 84 -8.30 -19.92 1.35
C GLN A 84 -9.58 -19.27 0.75
N PRO A 85 -10.59 -18.93 1.58
CA PRO A 85 -11.90 -18.40 1.16
C PRO A 85 -11.89 -17.34 0.06
N ILE A 86 -12.89 -17.33 -0.83
CA ILE A 86 -13.20 -16.16 -1.66
C ILE A 86 -13.80 -15.10 -0.73
N GLU A 87 -13.10 -13.99 -0.54
CA GLU A 87 -13.64 -12.82 0.13
C GLU A 87 -14.77 -12.22 -0.71
N THR A 88 -15.97 -12.10 -0.13
CA THR A 88 -17.09 -11.39 -0.77
C THR A 88 -16.91 -9.90 -0.53
N ILE A 89 -16.27 -9.18 -1.45
CA ILE A 89 -16.07 -7.73 -1.37
C ILE A 89 -17.36 -7.02 -1.83
N GLN A 90 -17.88 -6.09 -1.02
CA GLN A 90 -19.13 -5.36 -1.26
C GLN A 90 -19.01 -4.17 -2.24
N GLU A 91 -17.88 -4.01 -2.94
CA GLU A 91 -17.70 -3.01 -3.99
C GLU A 91 -17.46 -3.69 -5.36
N LYS A 92 -18.27 -3.33 -6.36
CA LYS A 92 -18.25 -3.96 -7.69
C LYS A 92 -17.12 -3.40 -8.55
N GLU A 93 -15.88 -3.82 -8.29
CA GLU A 93 -14.80 -3.66 -9.27
C GLU A 93 -15.19 -4.38 -10.57
N THR A 94 -14.88 -3.78 -11.73
CA THR A 94 -15.17 -4.39 -13.03
C THR A 94 -13.96 -4.31 -13.94
N ILE A 95 -13.74 -5.34 -14.74
CA ILE A 95 -12.72 -5.36 -15.80
C ILE A 95 -13.38 -5.25 -17.17
N ALA A 96 -12.76 -4.48 -18.07
CA ALA A 96 -13.23 -4.34 -19.44
C ALA A 96 -12.57 -5.42 -20.31
N ILE A 97 -13.38 -6.27 -20.95
CA ILE A 97 -12.90 -7.39 -21.76
C ILE A 97 -13.50 -7.29 -23.16
N PRO A 98 -12.70 -7.48 -24.22
CA PRO A 98 -13.22 -7.60 -25.57
C PRO A 98 -14.32 -8.67 -25.67
N LYS A 99 -15.46 -8.31 -26.27
CA LYS A 99 -16.64 -9.20 -26.38
C LYS A 99 -16.33 -10.54 -27.07
N ASN A 100 -15.31 -10.61 -27.91
CA ASN A 100 -14.87 -11.84 -28.58
C ASN A 100 -14.24 -12.88 -27.64
N LYS A 101 -13.77 -12.48 -26.45
CA LYS A 101 -13.26 -13.39 -25.41
C LYS A 101 -14.36 -13.97 -24.51
N LEU A 102 -15.62 -13.60 -24.73
CA LEU A 102 -16.74 -14.00 -23.88
C LEU A 102 -17.66 -14.98 -24.60
N PRO A 103 -18.13 -16.06 -23.93
CA PRO A 103 -19.17 -16.91 -24.47
C PRO A 103 -20.50 -16.15 -24.63
N ASN A 104 -21.31 -16.60 -25.59
CA ASN A 104 -22.57 -15.93 -25.95
C ASN A 104 -23.68 -16.01 -24.88
N PHE A 105 -23.55 -16.91 -23.90
CA PHE A 105 -24.55 -17.17 -22.84
C PHE A 105 -23.89 -17.65 -21.53
N GLY A 106 -24.45 -17.22 -20.39
CA GLY A 106 -24.05 -17.59 -19.02
C GLY A 106 -23.51 -16.42 -18.22
N ASP A 107 -23.68 -16.45 -16.90
CA ASP A 107 -23.10 -15.45 -15.99
C ASP A 107 -21.59 -15.68 -15.88
N ILE A 108 -20.83 -14.61 -16.09
CA ILE A 108 -19.37 -14.62 -16.08
C ILE A 108 -18.90 -13.64 -15.02
N TYR A 109 -17.88 -14.04 -14.28
CA TYR A 109 -17.17 -13.18 -13.37
C TYR A 109 -15.66 -13.41 -13.49
N ALA A 110 -14.89 -12.44 -13.02
CA ALA A 110 -13.44 -12.52 -13.00
C ALA A 110 -12.95 -12.71 -11.56
N LEU A 111 -11.82 -13.41 -11.42
CA LEU A 111 -11.08 -13.51 -10.15
C LEU A 111 -9.59 -13.29 -10.42
N LYS A 112 -8.93 -12.54 -9.53
CA LYS A 112 -7.46 -12.43 -9.54
C LYS A 112 -6.87 -13.70 -8.94
N VAL A 113 -5.87 -14.30 -9.56
CA VAL A 113 -5.19 -15.50 -9.06
C VAL A 113 -4.16 -15.09 -8.02
N SER A 114 -4.15 -15.79 -6.88
CA SER A 114 -3.10 -15.70 -5.87
C SER A 114 -2.46 -17.09 -5.63
N GLY A 115 -1.14 -17.14 -5.74
CA GLY A 115 -0.31 -18.34 -5.63
C GLY A 115 0.06 -18.96 -6.99
N ASN A 116 0.96 -19.95 -6.93
CA ASN A 116 1.57 -20.59 -8.09
C ASN A 116 1.13 -22.07 -8.27
N SER A 117 0.04 -22.51 -7.64
CA SER A 117 -0.40 -23.91 -7.69
C SER A 117 -0.89 -24.40 -9.07
N MET A 118 -1.01 -23.49 -10.03
CA MET A 118 -1.54 -23.76 -11.38
C MET A 118 -0.59 -23.33 -12.51
N ILE A 119 0.70 -23.13 -12.20
CA ILE A 119 1.70 -22.66 -13.17
C ILE A 119 1.86 -23.56 -14.39
N ASP A 120 1.71 -24.88 -14.23
CA ASP A 120 1.82 -25.85 -15.34
C ASP A 120 0.62 -25.77 -16.29
N GLU A 121 -0.49 -25.15 -15.85
CA GLU A 121 -1.64 -24.79 -16.69
C GLU A 121 -1.52 -23.36 -17.24
N ASN A 122 -0.31 -22.79 -17.19
CA ASN A 122 -0.02 -21.42 -17.56
C ASN A 122 -0.97 -20.44 -16.85
N ILE A 123 -1.13 -20.60 -15.54
CA ILE A 123 -1.85 -19.67 -14.68
C ILE A 123 -0.87 -19.24 -13.59
N ASN A 124 -0.38 -18.01 -13.71
CA ASN A 124 0.62 -17.47 -12.79
C ASN A 124 -0.05 -16.62 -11.71
N ASP A 125 0.69 -16.40 -10.63
CA ASP A 125 0.30 -15.44 -9.62
C ASP A 125 0.06 -14.05 -10.25
N GLY A 126 -1.07 -13.42 -9.87
CA GLY A 126 -1.49 -12.12 -10.41
C GLY A 126 -2.24 -12.16 -11.75
N ASP A 127 -2.34 -13.30 -12.44
CA ASP A 127 -3.19 -13.44 -13.62
C ASP A 127 -4.69 -13.28 -13.24
N ILE A 128 -5.54 -12.91 -14.20
CA ILE A 128 -6.99 -12.88 -13.99
C ILE A 128 -7.63 -14.05 -14.71
N VAL A 129 -8.41 -14.86 -14.00
CA VAL A 129 -9.20 -15.94 -14.59
C VAL A 129 -10.62 -15.47 -14.86
N LEU A 130 -11.14 -15.77 -16.05
CA LEU A 130 -12.55 -15.61 -16.38
C LEU A 130 -13.28 -16.91 -16.07
N VAL A 131 -14.31 -16.79 -15.25
CA VAL A 131 -15.04 -17.91 -14.70
C VAL A 131 -16.48 -17.85 -15.17
N LYS A 132 -16.92 -18.91 -15.85
CA LYS A 132 -18.33 -19.11 -16.16
C LYS A 132 -18.99 -19.77 -14.96
N GLN A 133 -19.99 -19.12 -14.38
CA GLN A 133 -20.72 -19.63 -13.22
C GLN A 133 -21.52 -20.88 -13.60
N GLN A 134 -21.22 -22.00 -12.94
CA GLN A 134 -21.92 -23.28 -13.13
C GLN A 134 -21.60 -24.25 -11.99
N ALA A 135 -22.54 -25.15 -11.69
CA ALA A 135 -22.43 -26.09 -10.56
C ALA A 135 -21.82 -27.46 -10.92
N ILE A 136 -21.59 -27.73 -12.20
CA ILE A 136 -21.12 -29.03 -12.71
C ILE A 136 -19.80 -28.82 -13.46
N ALA A 137 -18.85 -29.74 -13.31
CA ALA A 137 -17.60 -29.76 -14.05
C ALA A 137 -17.26 -31.18 -14.51
N GLU A 138 -16.56 -31.29 -15.63
CA GLU A 138 -16.03 -32.54 -16.17
C GLU A 138 -14.59 -32.78 -15.67
N ASN A 139 -14.16 -34.04 -15.69
CA ASN A 139 -12.82 -34.42 -15.27
C ASN A 139 -11.76 -33.71 -16.12
N GLY A 140 -10.75 -33.14 -15.46
CA GLY A 140 -9.67 -32.38 -16.07
C GLY A 140 -9.96 -30.89 -16.25
N GLN A 141 -11.20 -30.42 -16.06
CA GLN A 141 -11.52 -29.00 -16.16
C GLN A 141 -10.91 -28.19 -14.99
N ARG A 142 -10.51 -26.96 -15.30
CA ARG A 142 -10.06 -25.97 -14.31
C ARG A 142 -11.28 -25.36 -13.65
N VAL A 143 -11.43 -25.54 -12.34
CA VAL A 143 -12.64 -25.14 -11.59
C VAL A 143 -12.30 -24.19 -10.47
N VAL A 144 -13.25 -23.31 -10.18
CA VAL A 144 -13.35 -22.66 -8.88
C VAL A 144 -14.25 -23.52 -7.99
N ALA A 145 -13.66 -24.13 -6.98
CA ALA A 145 -14.36 -24.98 -6.02
C ALA A 145 -14.39 -24.33 -4.64
N LEU A 146 -15.53 -24.40 -3.97
CA LEU A 146 -15.73 -23.99 -2.58
C LEU A 146 -15.86 -25.25 -1.71
N ILE A 147 -14.92 -25.45 -0.78
CA ILE A 147 -14.83 -26.59 0.13
C ILE A 147 -15.36 -26.15 1.50
N ASP A 148 -16.17 -27.00 2.13
CA ASP A 148 -16.78 -26.80 3.46
C ASP A 148 -17.51 -25.45 3.61
N ASN A 149 -18.01 -24.91 2.51
CA ASN A 149 -18.65 -23.59 2.40
C ASN A 149 -17.79 -22.39 2.86
N TYR A 150 -16.50 -22.58 3.14
CA TYR A 150 -15.60 -21.50 3.54
C TYR A 150 -14.40 -21.37 2.59
N GLU A 151 -13.78 -22.44 2.11
CA GLU A 151 -12.49 -22.38 1.40
C GLU A 151 -12.65 -22.41 -0.12
N ALA A 152 -12.24 -21.36 -0.83
CA ALA A 152 -12.28 -21.37 -2.29
C ALA A 152 -10.93 -21.69 -2.88
N THR A 153 -10.90 -22.46 -3.97
CA THR A 153 -9.64 -22.86 -4.60
C THR A 153 -9.79 -23.02 -6.11
N LEU A 154 -8.71 -22.71 -6.82
CA LEU A 154 -8.56 -22.96 -8.25
C LEU A 154 -7.70 -24.21 -8.47
N LYS A 155 -8.29 -25.27 -9.04
CA LYS A 155 -7.64 -26.58 -9.27
C LYS A 155 -8.24 -27.28 -10.49
N LYS A 156 -7.60 -28.36 -10.97
CA LYS A 156 -8.23 -29.28 -11.92
C LYS A 156 -9.14 -30.24 -11.17
N PHE A 157 -10.38 -30.39 -11.63
CA PHE A 157 -11.39 -31.25 -11.01
C PHE A 157 -11.30 -32.68 -11.53
N TYR A 158 -11.37 -33.66 -10.64
CA TYR A 158 -11.54 -35.07 -10.98
C TYR A 158 -12.56 -35.72 -10.04
N ASN A 159 -13.67 -36.19 -10.59
CA ASN A 159 -14.61 -37.07 -9.93
C ASN A 159 -14.15 -38.53 -10.12
N GLU A 160 -13.77 -39.17 -9.02
CA GLU A 160 -13.28 -40.56 -8.96
C GLU A 160 -14.33 -41.48 -8.30
N GLY A 161 -15.60 -41.05 -8.27
CA GLY A 161 -16.75 -41.79 -7.79
C GLY A 161 -16.86 -41.84 -6.26
N LYS A 162 -15.85 -42.39 -5.57
CA LYS A 162 -15.84 -42.46 -4.08
C LYS A 162 -15.29 -41.18 -3.42
N GLN A 163 -14.56 -40.38 -4.19
CA GLN A 163 -13.92 -39.15 -3.76
C GLN A 163 -13.82 -38.15 -4.91
N ILE A 164 -13.64 -36.89 -4.58
CA ILE A 164 -13.30 -35.83 -5.52
C ILE A 164 -11.86 -35.43 -5.28
N ARG A 165 -11.06 -35.37 -6.35
CA ARG A 165 -9.69 -34.88 -6.30
C ARG A 165 -9.61 -33.51 -6.98
N LEU A 166 -9.12 -32.53 -6.23
CA LEU A 166 -8.75 -31.21 -6.74
C LEU A 166 -7.24 -31.19 -6.92
N GLN A 167 -6.82 -31.33 -8.17
CA GLN A 167 -5.42 -31.50 -8.55
C GLN A 167 -4.77 -30.15 -8.83
N PRO A 168 -3.68 -29.78 -8.13
CA PRO A 168 -2.83 -28.66 -8.54
C PRO A 168 -2.10 -29.00 -9.83
N ALA A 169 -1.83 -27.97 -10.64
CA ALA A 169 -0.94 -28.02 -11.79
C ALA A 169 0.38 -27.34 -11.43
N ASN A 170 1.02 -27.92 -10.41
CA ASN A 170 2.36 -27.60 -9.94
C ASN A 170 2.83 -28.80 -9.11
N SER A 171 3.98 -29.38 -9.46
CA SER A 171 4.54 -30.57 -8.80
C SER A 171 4.92 -30.36 -7.32
N LEU A 172 5.02 -29.11 -6.86
CA LEU A 172 5.33 -28.77 -5.46
C LEU A 172 4.13 -28.89 -4.52
N TYR A 173 2.93 -29.16 -5.04
CA TYR A 173 1.69 -29.20 -4.27
C TYR A 173 1.04 -30.58 -4.34
N GLU A 174 0.57 -31.07 -3.20
CA GLU A 174 -0.18 -32.31 -3.13
C GLU A 174 -1.65 -32.11 -3.56
N PRO A 175 -2.31 -33.14 -4.15
CA PRO A 175 -3.72 -33.08 -4.48
C PRO A 175 -4.61 -32.97 -3.23
N ILE A 176 -5.66 -32.15 -3.31
CA ILE A 176 -6.68 -32.09 -2.25
C ILE A 176 -7.71 -33.17 -2.52
N ILE A 177 -7.88 -34.10 -1.58
CA ILE A 177 -8.82 -35.21 -1.67
C ILE A 177 -10.03 -34.94 -0.77
N ILE A 178 -11.20 -34.82 -1.38
CA ILE A 178 -12.49 -34.62 -0.73
C ILE A 178 -13.24 -35.94 -0.71
N LYS A 179 -13.45 -36.48 0.49
CA LYS A 179 -14.25 -37.69 0.74
C LYS A 179 -15.70 -37.30 1.05
N LYS A 180 -16.61 -38.28 1.12
CA LYS A 180 -18.06 -38.06 1.28
C LYS A 180 -18.49 -37.30 2.54
N ASP A 181 -17.59 -37.17 3.52
CA ASP A 181 -17.78 -36.46 4.78
C ASP A 181 -17.47 -34.96 4.72
N ARG A 182 -16.96 -34.45 3.59
CA ARG A 182 -16.70 -33.02 3.36
C ARG A 182 -17.55 -32.46 2.23
N ASP A 183 -17.97 -31.22 2.39
CA ASP A 183 -18.80 -30.52 1.41
C ASP A 183 -17.93 -29.89 0.32
N ILE A 184 -18.35 -29.99 -0.93
CA ILE A 184 -17.73 -29.28 -2.05
C ILE A 184 -18.80 -28.76 -3.01
N LYS A 185 -18.66 -27.49 -3.41
CA LYS A 185 -19.50 -26.83 -4.41
C LYS A 185 -18.64 -26.25 -5.51
N ILE A 186 -18.90 -26.63 -6.75
CA ILE A 186 -18.30 -25.96 -7.91
C ILE A 186 -19.04 -24.63 -8.10
N GLN A 187 -18.28 -23.53 -8.08
CA GLN A 187 -18.81 -22.18 -8.34
C GLN A 187 -18.77 -21.85 -9.84
N GLY A 188 -17.78 -22.38 -10.55
CA GLY A 188 -17.68 -22.21 -12.00
C GLY A 188 -16.45 -22.86 -12.61
N ILE A 189 -16.37 -22.78 -13.94
CA ILE A 189 -15.24 -23.28 -14.73
C ILE A 189 -14.45 -22.11 -15.32
N VAL A 190 -13.12 -22.25 -15.37
CA VAL A 190 -12.24 -21.25 -15.99
C VAL A 190 -12.28 -21.39 -17.51
N ILE A 191 -12.77 -20.35 -18.17
CA ILE A 191 -12.93 -20.28 -19.63
C ILE A 191 -11.75 -19.60 -20.32
N ASP A 192 -11.10 -18.64 -19.65
CA ASP A 192 -9.95 -17.92 -20.19
C ASP A 192 -9.06 -17.38 -19.08
N VAL A 193 -7.82 -17.05 -19.41
CA VAL A 193 -6.81 -16.47 -18.50
C VAL A 193 -6.24 -15.21 -19.15
N ILE A 194 -6.44 -14.07 -18.50
CA ILE A 194 -5.85 -12.80 -18.91
C ILE A 194 -4.53 -12.67 -18.16
N LYS A 195 -3.43 -12.58 -18.91
CA LYS A 195 -2.11 -12.40 -18.31
C LYS A 195 -2.02 -11.05 -17.65
N ASN A 196 -1.39 -11.00 -16.48
CA ASN A 196 -1.09 -9.74 -15.80
C ASN A 196 -0.35 -8.75 -16.74
N ASN A 197 0.50 -9.27 -17.63
CA ASN A 197 1.22 -8.49 -18.63
C ASN A 197 0.32 -7.93 -19.76
N ASP A 198 -0.82 -8.57 -20.08
CA ASP A 198 -1.75 -8.12 -21.14
C ASP A 198 -2.66 -6.99 -20.62
N ILE A 199 -2.93 -6.95 -19.32
CA ILE A 199 -3.65 -5.83 -18.67
C ILE A 199 -2.79 -4.55 -18.69
N ALA A 200 -1.48 -4.69 -18.87
CA ALA A 200 -0.55 -3.57 -19.00
C ALA A 200 -0.65 -2.85 -20.37
N GLU A 201 -1.41 -3.34 -21.34
CA GLU A 201 -1.46 -2.75 -22.69
C GLU A 201 -2.50 -1.62 -22.86
N GLU A 202 -3.53 -1.50 -22.03
CA GLU A 202 -4.46 -0.34 -22.08
C GLU A 202 -4.13 0.79 -21.08
N LYS A 203 -3.00 0.70 -20.36
CA LYS A 203 -2.41 1.81 -19.58
C LYS A 203 -1.13 2.40 -20.18
N LYS A 204 -0.87 2.18 -21.48
CA LYS A 204 0.14 2.96 -22.22
C LYS A 204 -0.50 4.09 -23.01
N ILE A 205 -1.06 5.06 -22.29
CA ILE A 205 -0.74 6.44 -22.66
C ILE A 205 0.77 6.53 -22.44
N SER A 206 1.51 6.80 -23.51
CA SER A 206 2.93 7.08 -23.50
C SER A 206 3.24 8.19 -22.49
N ILE A 207 3.51 7.84 -21.24
CA ILE A 207 4.31 8.66 -20.34
C ILE A 207 5.73 8.19 -20.59
N SER A 208 6.44 9.02 -21.35
CA SER A 208 7.89 9.05 -21.38
C SER A 208 8.46 8.74 -20.00
N THR A 209 9.28 7.70 -19.95
CA THR A 209 10.23 7.41 -18.88
C THR A 209 10.97 8.69 -18.48
N GLY A 210 10.63 9.14 -17.28
CA GLY A 210 11.07 10.39 -16.70
C GLY A 210 9.98 10.91 -15.78
N ILE A 211 9.75 10.25 -14.63
CA ILE A 211 9.10 10.95 -13.51
C ILE A 211 10.00 12.16 -13.26
N LYS A 212 9.51 13.34 -13.63
CA LYS A 212 10.27 14.57 -13.49
C LYS A 212 10.49 14.78 -11.99
N LYS A 213 11.72 14.54 -11.53
CA LYS A 213 12.11 14.83 -10.15
C LYS A 213 11.92 16.32 -9.92
N GLU A 214 11.47 16.68 -8.73
CA GLU A 214 11.35 18.08 -8.36
C GLU A 214 12.74 18.68 -8.13
N ASP A 215 13.02 19.82 -8.75
CA ASP A 215 14.31 20.52 -8.61
C ASP A 215 14.51 21.11 -7.20
N LYS A 216 13.41 21.26 -6.44
CA LYS A 216 13.41 21.79 -5.08
C LYS A 216 12.56 20.93 -4.17
N LEU A 217 13.06 20.68 -2.96
CA LEU A 217 12.32 19.97 -1.93
C LEU A 217 11.13 20.81 -1.41
N PRO A 218 9.96 20.20 -1.19
CA PRO A 218 8.81 20.83 -0.55
C PRO A 218 9.00 20.91 0.97
N LEU A 219 10.02 21.65 1.41
CA LEU A 219 10.39 21.76 2.81
C LEU A 219 9.24 22.32 3.67
N ASN A 220 9.09 21.75 4.86
CA ASN A 220 8.10 22.08 5.88
C ASN A 220 6.66 21.96 5.36
N LYS A 221 6.39 20.91 4.58
CA LYS A 221 5.06 20.59 4.05
C LYS A 221 4.66 19.15 4.35
N ILE A 222 3.37 18.97 4.56
CA ILE A 222 2.70 17.67 4.49
C ILE A 222 1.91 17.67 3.17
N ILE A 223 2.14 16.65 2.35
CA ILE A 223 1.54 16.52 1.03
C ILE A 223 0.44 15.48 1.13
N LEU A 224 -0.79 15.90 0.83
CA LEU A 224 -1.93 15.00 0.71
C LEU A 224 -1.74 14.10 -0.52
N GLY A 225 -1.62 12.79 -0.32
CA GLY A 225 -1.52 11.80 -1.38
C GLY A 225 -0.81 10.51 -0.97
N ASP A 226 -0.73 9.58 -1.93
CA ASP A 226 -0.01 8.32 -1.77
C ASP A 226 1.50 8.56 -1.57
N ALA A 227 2.03 8.00 -0.49
CA ALA A 227 3.43 8.14 -0.11
C ALA A 227 4.38 7.67 -1.21
N LEU A 228 4.13 6.50 -1.80
CA LEU A 228 5.03 5.92 -2.79
C LEU A 228 5.12 6.78 -4.06
N SER A 229 3.99 7.32 -4.51
CA SER A 229 3.89 8.27 -5.61
C SER A 229 4.63 9.58 -5.32
N GLY A 230 4.59 10.03 -4.07
CA GLY A 230 5.33 11.21 -3.60
C GLY A 230 6.83 10.98 -3.53
N LEU A 231 7.26 9.87 -2.92
CA LEU A 231 8.66 9.47 -2.79
C LEU A 231 9.36 9.43 -4.16
N LYS A 232 8.72 8.85 -5.18
CA LYS A 232 9.24 8.76 -6.56
C LYS A 232 9.57 10.12 -7.20
N LYS A 233 9.01 11.23 -6.70
CA LYS A 233 9.26 12.59 -7.20
C LYS A 233 10.40 13.30 -6.47
N LEU A 234 10.75 12.85 -5.27
CA LEU A 234 11.82 13.48 -4.50
C LEU A 234 13.20 13.18 -5.13
N PRO A 235 14.13 14.14 -5.11
CA PRO A 235 15.49 13.94 -5.57
C PRO A 235 16.23 12.86 -4.77
N ASP A 236 17.28 12.29 -5.37
CA ASP A 236 18.13 11.33 -4.68
C ASP A 236 18.95 12.05 -3.60
N GLU A 237 19.32 11.32 -2.55
CA GLU A 237 20.27 11.79 -1.53
C GLU A 237 19.95 13.18 -0.96
N SER A 238 18.66 13.45 -0.75
CA SER A 238 18.15 14.75 -0.38
C SER A 238 17.76 14.87 1.09
N CYS A 239 17.61 13.74 1.81
CA CYS A 239 17.14 13.70 3.19
C CYS A 239 18.19 13.15 4.16
N ASP A 240 18.28 13.73 5.36
CA ASP A 240 19.25 13.36 6.40
C ASP A 240 18.71 12.28 7.34
N VAL A 241 17.43 12.39 7.69
CA VAL A 241 16.72 11.43 8.55
C VAL A 241 15.43 11.02 7.87
N ILE A 242 15.09 9.74 7.92
CA ILE A 242 13.78 9.26 7.50
C ILE A 242 13.12 8.55 8.69
N VAL A 243 11.90 8.92 9.04
CA VAL A 243 11.15 8.24 10.10
C VAL A 243 9.87 7.66 9.49
N ILE A 244 9.75 6.34 9.53
CA ILE A 244 8.70 5.59 8.86
C ILE A 244 7.87 4.86 9.91
N ASP A 245 6.61 5.26 10.06
CA ASP A 245 5.59 4.55 10.85
C ASP A 245 4.53 3.97 9.90
N PRO A 246 4.85 2.86 9.20
CA PRO A 246 3.95 2.35 8.18
C PRO A 246 2.71 1.67 8.82
N PRO A 247 1.63 1.45 8.05
CA PRO A 247 0.67 0.41 8.39
C PRO A 247 1.37 -0.95 8.64
N TYR A 248 0.92 -1.71 9.65
CA TYR A 248 1.58 -2.96 10.11
C TYR A 248 0.89 -4.23 9.59
N ASN A 249 -0.12 -4.11 8.71
CA ASN A 249 -0.91 -5.22 8.19
C ASN A 249 -1.69 -6.01 9.26
N ILE A 250 -2.20 -5.32 10.28
CA ILE A 250 -2.89 -5.93 11.44
C ILE A 250 -4.40 -5.66 11.49
N GLY A 251 -4.98 -5.14 10.40
CA GLY A 251 -6.41 -4.85 10.27
C GLY A 251 -6.87 -3.58 10.98
N LYS A 252 -5.98 -2.60 11.21
CA LYS A 252 -6.37 -1.31 11.81
C LYS A 252 -7.08 -0.43 10.79
N ASN A 253 -8.13 0.27 11.22
CA ASN A 253 -8.81 1.28 10.41
C ASN A 253 -8.19 2.66 10.67
N PHE A 254 -7.76 3.32 9.60
CA PHE A 254 -7.15 4.66 9.60
C PHE A 254 -8.08 5.74 9.04
N GLY A 255 -9.40 5.51 9.11
CA GLY A 255 -10.46 6.42 8.68
C GLY A 255 -10.86 6.24 7.22
N ASN A 256 -9.89 6.01 6.35
CA ASN A 256 -10.08 5.86 4.89
C ASN A 256 -9.94 4.41 4.38
N ASN A 257 -9.27 3.53 5.12
CA ASN A 257 -9.11 2.12 4.76
C ASN A 257 -8.78 1.23 5.98
N ILE A 258 -8.98 -0.08 5.79
CA ILE A 258 -8.49 -1.10 6.71
C ILE A 258 -7.09 -1.54 6.24
N ASP A 259 -6.11 -1.45 7.12
CA ASP A 259 -4.74 -1.95 6.93
C ASP A 259 -4.70 -3.47 7.00
N LYS A 260 -5.19 -4.13 5.95
CA LYS A 260 -5.09 -5.57 5.78
C LYS A 260 -4.94 -5.92 4.31
N ARG A 261 -3.87 -6.66 4.00
CA ARG A 261 -3.48 -7.15 2.69
C ARG A 261 -2.93 -8.55 2.84
N GLU A 262 -2.86 -9.28 1.73
CA GLU A 262 -2.05 -10.50 1.67
C GLU A 262 -0.60 -10.16 2.10
N PHE A 263 0.03 -11.05 2.85
CA PHE A 263 1.29 -10.75 3.51
C PHE A 263 2.44 -10.55 2.52
N GLY A 264 2.53 -11.36 1.46
CA GLY A 264 3.49 -11.19 0.37
C GLY A 264 3.29 -9.87 -0.41
N GLU A 265 2.03 -9.49 -0.69
CA GLU A 265 1.70 -8.19 -1.28
C GLU A 265 2.11 -7.04 -0.35
N TYR A 266 1.89 -7.17 0.97
CA TYR A 266 2.33 -6.19 1.97
C TYR A 266 3.85 -6.03 1.98
N VAL A 267 4.60 -7.14 2.03
CA VAL A 267 6.07 -7.10 2.00
C VAL A 267 6.59 -6.50 0.70
N SER A 268 5.97 -6.83 -0.45
CA SER A 268 6.34 -6.28 -1.76
C SER A 268 6.09 -4.77 -1.82
N TRP A 269 4.95 -4.32 -1.32
CA TRP A 269 4.65 -2.89 -1.18
C TRP A 269 5.63 -2.19 -0.23
N CYS A 270 6.01 -2.84 0.87
CA CYS A 270 7.03 -2.32 1.78
C CYS A 270 8.38 -2.16 1.11
N LYS A 271 8.81 -3.17 0.36
CA LYS A 271 10.06 -3.13 -0.40
C LYS A 271 10.12 -1.94 -1.36
N GLU A 272 9.02 -1.58 -2.01
CA GLU A 272 8.97 -0.42 -2.92
C GLU A 272 9.29 0.89 -2.19
N TRP A 273 8.60 1.21 -1.09
CA TRP A 273 8.89 2.45 -0.36
C TRP A 273 10.20 2.39 0.41
N ILE A 274 10.68 1.21 0.84
CA ILE A 274 12.01 1.04 1.44
C ILE A 274 13.08 1.45 0.43
N ASN A 275 13.01 0.93 -0.80
CA ASN A 275 13.99 1.25 -1.85
C ASN A 275 14.00 2.74 -2.19
N GLU A 276 12.83 3.36 -2.27
CA GLU A 276 12.73 4.80 -2.49
C GLU A 276 13.29 5.60 -1.31
N CYS A 277 13.06 5.17 -0.06
CA CYS A 277 13.67 5.79 1.11
C CYS A 277 15.21 5.66 1.07
N ILE A 278 15.76 4.50 0.67
CA ILE A 278 17.22 4.32 0.52
C ILE A 278 17.79 5.27 -0.54
N ARG A 279 17.09 5.42 -1.66
CA ARG A 279 17.46 6.34 -2.77
C ARG A 279 17.48 7.80 -2.30
N ILE A 280 16.46 8.22 -1.57
CA ILE A 280 16.28 9.61 -1.10
C ILE A 280 17.21 9.93 0.08
N MET A 281 17.59 8.94 0.90
CA MET A 281 18.47 9.13 2.04
C MET A 281 19.89 9.50 1.59
N LYS A 282 20.53 10.48 2.25
CA LYS A 282 21.94 10.82 2.03
C LYS A 282 22.88 9.67 2.44
N PRO A 283 24.13 9.63 1.92
CA PRO A 283 25.14 8.63 2.31
C PRO A 283 25.35 8.47 3.83
N ASN A 284 25.35 9.59 4.55
CA ASN A 284 25.49 9.65 6.01
C ASN A 284 24.16 9.72 6.77
N GLY A 285 23.03 9.57 6.07
CA GLY A 285 21.69 9.62 6.65
C GLY A 285 21.31 8.33 7.38
N THR A 286 20.28 8.44 8.22
CA THR A 286 19.71 7.31 8.97
C THR A 286 18.20 7.23 8.76
N MET A 287 17.67 6.03 8.55
CA MET A 287 16.24 5.78 8.59
C MET A 287 15.82 4.94 9.79
N PHE A 288 14.64 5.22 10.33
CA PHE A 288 14.01 4.51 11.43
C PHE A 288 12.67 3.97 10.99
N ILE A 289 12.47 2.65 11.02
CA ILE A 289 11.22 1.99 10.63
C ILE A 289 10.58 1.38 11.88
N TYR A 290 9.45 1.93 12.31
CA TYR A 290 8.65 1.35 13.39
C TYR A 290 7.93 0.09 12.92
N GLY A 291 7.69 -0.85 13.85
CA GLY A 291 6.92 -2.04 13.56
C GLY A 291 6.82 -3.00 14.73
N PHE A 292 5.91 -3.96 14.61
CA PHE A 292 5.95 -5.14 15.44
C PHE A 292 7.13 -6.02 15.06
N SER A 293 7.75 -6.65 16.05
CA SER A 293 8.97 -7.43 15.85
C SER A 293 8.79 -8.53 14.81
N GLU A 294 7.61 -9.13 14.79
CA GLU A 294 7.21 -10.18 13.87
C GLU A 294 7.15 -9.66 12.42
N ILE A 295 6.61 -8.46 12.19
CA ILE A 295 6.55 -7.83 10.87
C ILE A 295 7.94 -7.37 10.42
N LEU A 296 8.67 -6.71 11.32
CA LEU A 296 10.01 -6.21 11.03
C LEU A 296 11.01 -7.32 10.76
N ALA A 297 10.81 -8.54 11.27
CA ALA A 297 11.64 -9.68 10.93
C ALA A 297 11.65 -9.93 9.42
N TYR A 298 10.48 -9.93 8.77
CA TYR A 298 10.35 -10.08 7.32
C TYR A 298 10.90 -8.87 6.57
N LEU A 299 10.54 -7.65 7.00
CA LEU A 299 11.02 -6.43 6.35
C LEU A 299 12.53 -6.24 6.48
N SER A 300 13.16 -6.76 7.54
CA SER A 300 14.60 -6.62 7.75
C SER A 300 15.44 -7.28 6.65
N VAL A 301 14.91 -8.33 6.02
CA VAL A 301 15.55 -9.03 4.90
C VAL A 301 15.53 -8.17 3.63
N GLU A 302 14.47 -7.37 3.46
CA GLU A 302 14.28 -6.47 2.33
C GLU A 302 15.09 -5.16 2.44
N ILE A 303 15.81 -4.93 3.54
CA ILE A 303 16.66 -3.75 3.76
C ILE A 303 18.13 -4.12 3.48
N PRO A 304 18.67 -3.83 2.28
CA PRO A 304 19.99 -4.29 1.83
C PRO A 304 21.16 -3.40 2.31
N ILE A 305 20.98 -2.68 3.41
CA ILE A 305 21.99 -1.78 3.98
C ILE A 305 22.27 -2.14 5.45
N ASN A 306 23.25 -1.47 6.06
CA ASN A 306 23.57 -1.67 7.46
C ASN A 306 22.35 -1.36 8.32
N LYS A 307 22.11 -2.18 9.34
CA LYS A 307 20.96 -2.04 10.22
C LYS A 307 21.24 -2.51 11.63
N ARG A 308 20.54 -1.91 12.59
CA ARG A 308 20.50 -2.29 14.00
C ARG A 308 19.07 -2.31 14.48
N TRP A 309 18.77 -3.31 15.32
CA TRP A 309 17.49 -3.43 15.97
C TRP A 309 17.47 -2.57 17.24
N LEU A 310 16.47 -1.70 17.36
CA LEU A 310 16.16 -0.98 18.59
C LEU A 310 14.81 -1.47 19.12
N ILE A 311 14.66 -1.44 20.44
CA ILE A 311 13.43 -1.82 21.14
C ILE A 311 12.86 -0.58 21.81
N TRP A 312 11.64 -0.21 21.48
CA TRP A 312 10.87 0.76 22.25
C TRP A 312 10.01 0.02 23.26
N HIS A 313 10.46 0.05 24.52
CA HIS A 313 9.74 -0.54 25.65
C HIS A 313 8.74 0.46 26.24
N TYR A 314 7.45 0.12 26.22
CA TYR A 314 6.41 0.94 26.83
C TYR A 314 6.51 0.85 28.35
N THR A 315 6.57 1.99 29.04
CA THR A 315 6.70 1.99 30.51
C THR A 315 5.36 2.01 31.25
N ASN A 316 4.24 2.16 30.54
CA ASN A 316 2.91 2.40 31.11
C ASN A 316 1.76 1.67 30.40
N LYS A 317 2.05 0.71 29.51
CA LYS A 317 1.05 -0.01 28.73
C LYS A 317 1.10 -1.49 29.07
N ASN A 318 -0.04 -2.01 29.55
CA ASN A 318 -0.23 -3.43 29.82
C ASN A 318 -1.33 -3.99 28.90
N VAL A 319 -1.14 -5.21 28.41
CA VAL A 319 -2.14 -5.94 27.61
C VAL A 319 -2.78 -6.97 28.52
N ALA A 320 -4.04 -6.79 28.92
CA ALA A 320 -4.71 -7.70 29.85
C ALA A 320 -5.09 -9.03 29.17
N SER A 321 -4.11 -9.92 28.99
CA SER A 321 -4.32 -11.32 28.61
C SER A 321 -3.57 -12.21 29.60
N LEU A 322 -4.22 -13.29 30.03
CA LEU A 322 -3.65 -14.31 30.90
C LEU A 322 -3.18 -15.54 30.12
N ASP A 323 -3.50 -15.60 28.82
CA ASP A 323 -3.31 -16.81 28.01
C ASP A 323 -1.90 -16.91 27.42
N PHE A 324 -1.12 -15.82 27.42
CA PHE A 324 0.24 -15.80 26.88
C PHE A 324 1.12 -14.63 27.38
N TRP A 325 2.38 -14.59 26.94
CA TRP A 325 3.30 -13.47 27.14
C TRP A 325 2.75 -12.16 26.57
N GLN A 326 2.72 -11.13 27.40
CA GLN A 326 2.17 -9.83 27.02
C GLN A 326 3.19 -8.99 26.23
N ARG A 327 2.69 -8.28 25.21
CA ARG A 327 3.51 -7.35 24.43
C ARG A 327 3.81 -6.08 25.25
N SER A 328 5.08 -5.87 25.57
CA SER A 328 5.58 -4.70 26.31
C SER A 328 6.40 -3.72 25.46
N HIS A 329 6.58 -4.02 24.17
CA HIS A 329 7.41 -3.22 23.29
C HIS A 329 6.93 -3.21 21.85
N GLU A 330 7.41 -2.20 21.13
CA GLU A 330 7.50 -2.15 19.68
C GLU A 330 8.97 -2.16 19.27
N SER A 331 9.24 -2.54 18.03
CA SER A 331 10.58 -2.60 17.49
C SER A 331 10.80 -1.46 16.48
N ILE A 332 12.07 -1.07 16.31
CA ILE A 332 12.49 -0.05 15.36
C ILE A 332 13.73 -0.57 14.64
N ILE A 333 13.67 -0.67 13.32
CA ILE A 333 14.88 -0.89 12.52
C ILE A 333 15.54 0.47 12.31
N CYS A 334 16.76 0.63 12.82
CA CYS A 334 17.65 1.75 12.52
C CYS A 334 18.60 1.33 11.40
N ALA A 335 18.51 1.94 10.22
CA ALA A 335 19.30 1.56 9.05
C ALA A 335 20.03 2.74 8.40
N TRP A 336 21.22 2.47 7.85
CA TRP A 336 22.11 3.51 7.31
C TRP A 336 22.98 2.96 6.15
N LYS A 337 23.40 3.84 5.24
CA LYS A 337 24.26 3.47 4.09
C LYS A 337 25.73 3.35 4.52
N GLU A 338 26.35 4.47 4.87
CA GLU A 338 27.79 4.56 5.15
C GLU A 338 28.09 4.80 6.63
N LYS A 339 28.86 5.83 6.99
CA LYS A 339 29.06 6.23 8.38
C LYS A 339 27.94 7.21 8.76
N PRO A 340 26.99 6.82 9.63
CA PRO A 340 25.86 7.68 9.96
C PRO A 340 26.30 8.86 10.83
N VAL A 341 25.58 9.97 10.73
CA VAL A 341 25.58 10.99 11.78
C VAL A 341 25.02 10.37 13.06
N PHE A 342 25.76 10.46 14.17
CA PHE A 342 25.30 9.97 15.47
C PHE A 342 25.67 10.93 16.60
N ASN A 343 24.69 11.73 17.02
CA ASN A 343 24.81 12.73 18.08
C ASN A 343 24.66 12.09 19.47
N ARG A 344 25.56 11.15 19.80
CA ARG A 344 25.45 10.33 21.03
C ARG A 344 25.28 11.15 22.32
N ASP A 345 25.91 12.33 22.38
CA ASP A 345 25.93 13.18 23.57
C ASP A 345 24.60 13.91 23.78
N GLU A 346 23.84 14.13 22.71
CA GLU A 346 22.52 14.77 22.73
C GLU A 346 21.39 13.84 23.21
N ILE A 347 21.65 12.54 23.26
CA ILE A 347 20.65 11.50 23.57
C ILE A 347 21.10 10.56 24.70
N ARG A 348 22.05 11.01 25.53
CA ARG A 348 22.50 10.27 26.71
C ARG A 348 21.36 9.96 27.65
N GLU A 349 21.55 8.91 28.45
CA GLU A 349 20.56 8.45 29.41
C GLU A 349 21.06 8.66 30.83
N PRO A 350 20.18 8.99 31.80
CA PRO A 350 20.57 9.02 33.19
C PRO A 350 21.23 7.71 33.63
N TYR A 351 22.28 7.81 34.45
CA TYR A 351 22.77 6.65 35.17
C TYR A 351 21.75 6.20 36.20
N THR A 352 21.78 4.92 36.54
CA THR A 352 21.11 4.46 37.76
C THR A 352 21.95 4.84 38.97
N GLU A 353 21.30 5.12 40.10
CA GLU A 353 21.99 5.43 41.36
C GLU A 353 22.95 4.29 41.75
N GLY A 354 22.50 3.04 41.63
CA GLY A 354 23.32 1.86 41.91
C GLY A 354 24.57 1.79 41.01
N PHE A 355 24.50 2.24 39.76
CA PHE A 355 25.67 2.28 38.88
C PHE A 355 26.64 3.39 39.30
N LEU A 356 26.15 4.59 39.63
CA LEU A 356 27.01 5.69 40.10
C LEU A 356 27.74 5.28 41.39
N ASN A 357 27.00 4.80 42.39
CA ASN A 357 27.55 4.33 43.67
C ASN A 357 28.49 3.12 43.50
N GLY A 358 28.21 2.29 42.50
CA GLY A 358 28.91 1.04 42.22
C GLY A 358 30.19 1.19 41.41
N ALA A 359 30.28 2.18 40.51
CA ALA A 359 31.32 2.24 39.49
C ALA A 359 32.04 3.60 39.39
N ALA A 360 31.36 4.73 39.57
CA ALA A 360 31.97 6.04 39.36
C ALA A 360 33.08 6.29 40.38
N GLY A 361 34.27 6.69 39.90
CA GLY A 361 35.44 6.97 40.74
C GLY A 361 36.13 5.73 41.32
N LYS A 362 35.63 4.51 41.07
CA LYS A 362 36.29 3.28 41.55
C LYS A 362 37.37 2.83 40.59
N ILE A 363 38.52 2.46 41.16
CA ILE A 363 39.63 1.84 40.43
C ILE A 363 39.30 0.37 40.21
N ARG A 364 39.40 -0.10 38.96
CA ARG A 364 39.29 -1.51 38.60
C ARG A 364 40.62 -2.02 38.10
N LYS A 365 41.07 -3.15 38.66
CA LYS A 365 42.20 -3.91 38.11
C LYS A 365 41.83 -4.42 36.73
N GLY A 366 42.71 -4.24 35.75
CA GLY A 366 42.47 -4.72 34.40
C GLY A 366 42.41 -6.25 34.38
N THR A 367 41.26 -6.81 34.03
CA THR A 367 41.12 -8.25 33.80
C THR A 367 41.64 -8.57 32.41
N ALA A 368 42.62 -9.47 32.29
CA ALA A 368 43.09 -9.93 31.00
C ALA A 368 41.95 -10.64 30.24
N GLY A 369 41.50 -10.07 29.11
CA GLY A 369 40.46 -10.64 28.26
C GLY A 369 39.29 -9.71 27.92
N ARG A 370 38.77 -9.89 26.70
CA ARG A 370 37.69 -9.16 25.98
C ARG A 370 37.86 -7.66 25.75
N PHE A 371 38.53 -6.88 26.62
CA PHE A 371 38.65 -5.41 26.43
C PHE A 371 39.97 -4.76 26.84
N SER A 372 40.93 -5.47 27.44
CA SER A 372 42.31 -4.98 27.57
C SER A 372 43.34 -6.10 27.41
N SER A 373 44.42 -5.79 26.68
CA SER A 373 45.62 -6.62 26.56
C SER A 373 46.65 -6.33 27.64
N SER A 374 46.49 -5.22 28.36
CA SER A 374 47.31 -4.83 29.51
C SER A 374 46.41 -4.80 30.74
N GLY A 375 46.84 -5.41 31.84
CA GLY A 375 46.15 -5.38 33.15
C GLY A 375 46.16 -4.00 33.81
N ARG A 376 46.07 -2.93 33.01
CA ARG A 376 46.12 -1.54 33.44
C ARG A 376 44.91 -1.23 34.31
N GLU A 377 45.17 -0.63 35.45
CA GLU A 377 44.10 -0.12 36.30
C GLU A 377 43.38 1.04 35.60
N THR A 378 42.06 1.03 35.67
CA THR A 378 41.22 2.07 35.08
C THR A 378 40.26 2.62 36.12
N THR A 379 40.09 3.93 36.14
CA THR A 379 39.05 4.61 36.91
C THR A 379 37.90 4.98 35.97
N TYR A 380 36.68 4.58 36.31
CA TYR A 380 35.51 4.98 35.53
C TYR A 380 35.07 6.39 35.93
N ASN A 381 35.26 7.35 35.03
CA ASN A 381 34.77 8.71 35.19
C ASN A 381 33.38 8.84 34.54
N ALA A 382 32.34 8.99 35.37
CA ALA A 382 30.98 9.14 34.87
C ALA A 382 30.82 10.48 34.14
N HIS A 383 30.35 10.41 32.89
CA HIS A 383 30.09 11.60 32.09
C HIS A 383 28.91 12.40 32.66
N LEU A 384 29.05 13.72 32.80
CA LEU A 384 28.04 14.60 33.43
C LEU A 384 26.67 14.52 32.74
N GLY A 385 26.66 14.42 31.40
CA GLY A 385 25.44 14.24 30.62
C GLY A 385 24.77 12.86 30.72
N GLY A 386 25.33 11.91 31.49
CA GLY A 386 24.76 10.56 31.65
C GLY A 386 25.49 9.45 30.88
N ALA A 387 24.93 8.25 30.94
CA ALA A 387 25.37 7.07 30.20
C ALA A 387 25.16 7.23 28.69
N LEU A 388 25.93 6.48 27.90
CA LEU A 388 25.68 6.40 26.46
C LEU A 388 24.28 5.81 26.18
N PRO A 389 23.63 6.25 25.08
CA PRO A 389 22.33 5.72 24.68
C PRO A 389 22.38 4.21 24.44
N ARG A 390 21.27 3.52 24.78
CA ARG A 390 21.12 2.08 24.62
C ARG A 390 20.15 1.76 23.49
N ASP A 391 20.18 0.51 23.03
CA ASP A 391 19.26 -0.02 22.01
C ASP A 391 17.87 -0.36 22.56
N VAL A 392 17.67 -0.34 23.88
CA VAL A 392 16.35 -0.39 24.52
C VAL A 392 15.95 0.99 25.01
N ILE A 393 15.04 1.63 24.29
CA ILE A 393 14.50 2.95 24.57
C ILE A 393 13.27 2.80 25.46
N LYS A 394 13.28 3.43 26.62
CA LYS A 394 12.18 3.39 27.60
C LYS A 394 11.43 4.72 27.60
N ILE A 395 10.30 4.76 26.90
CA ILE A 395 9.44 5.94 26.79
C ILE A 395 7.99 5.48 26.95
N PRO A 396 7.15 6.17 27.75
CA PRO A 396 5.74 5.83 27.88
C PRO A 396 5.01 5.83 26.53
N ALA A 397 4.09 4.90 26.32
CA ALA A 397 3.13 4.98 25.23
C ALA A 397 2.05 6.03 25.54
N LEU A 398 1.37 6.52 24.51
CA LEU A 398 0.22 7.42 24.64
C LEU A 398 -1.06 6.66 25.06
N ALA A 399 -0.98 5.95 26.18
CA ALA A 399 -2.03 5.14 26.82
C ALA A 399 -2.21 5.54 28.30
N GLY A 400 -3.33 5.15 28.92
CA GLY A 400 -3.53 5.30 30.37
C GLY A 400 -3.40 6.74 30.89
N GLY A 401 -4.00 7.72 30.21
CA GLY A 401 -3.93 9.14 30.60
C GLY A 401 -2.73 9.91 30.03
N ALA A 402 -1.60 9.25 29.71
CA ALA A 402 -0.46 9.93 29.06
C ALA A 402 -0.83 10.52 27.69
N GLY A 403 -1.75 9.87 26.97
CA GLY A 403 -2.28 10.39 25.71
C GLY A 403 -3.13 11.67 25.84
N MET A 404 -3.60 12.01 27.05
CA MET A 404 -4.41 13.22 27.30
C MET A 404 -3.60 14.52 27.26
N ASN A 405 -2.31 14.49 26.97
CA ASN A 405 -1.51 15.70 26.78
C ASN A 405 -1.01 15.89 25.34
N GLU A 406 -1.08 14.85 24.50
CA GLU A 406 -0.44 14.84 23.18
C GLU A 406 -1.36 14.41 22.02
N ARG A 407 -2.49 13.73 22.28
CA ARG A 407 -3.40 13.27 21.23
C ARG A 407 -4.41 14.34 20.83
N TRP A 408 -4.27 14.86 19.61
CA TRP A 408 -5.26 15.75 19.02
C TRP A 408 -6.46 14.95 18.50
N PHE A 409 -7.63 15.59 18.49
CA PHE A 409 -8.90 14.98 18.10
C PHE A 409 -9.58 15.82 17.04
N MET A 410 -10.24 15.17 16.08
CA MET A 410 -11.12 15.84 15.13
C MET A 410 -12.56 15.71 15.59
N CYS A 411 -13.29 16.81 15.66
CA CYS A 411 -14.72 16.83 15.93
C CYS A 411 -15.47 17.01 14.61
N LYS A 412 -16.11 15.96 14.09
CA LYS A 412 -16.92 16.04 12.87
C LYS A 412 -18.17 16.88 13.06
N THR A 413 -18.71 16.92 14.28
CA THR A 413 -19.86 17.77 14.63
C THR A 413 -19.51 19.27 14.59
N CYS A 414 -18.30 19.64 15.04
CA CYS A 414 -17.87 21.04 15.06
C CYS A 414 -17.08 21.46 13.82
N GLU A 415 -16.72 20.49 12.97
CA GLU A 415 -15.77 20.65 11.86
C GLU A 415 -14.45 21.31 12.32
N ASP A 416 -14.00 21.00 13.53
CA ASP A 416 -12.77 21.56 14.11
C ASP A 416 -11.97 20.49 14.87
N ILE A 417 -10.67 20.73 14.97
CA ILE A 417 -9.71 19.90 15.68
C ILE A 417 -9.45 20.52 17.05
N PHE A 418 -9.45 19.74 18.11
CA PHE A 418 -9.26 20.27 19.45
C PHE A 418 -8.14 19.56 20.21
N GLU A 419 -7.55 20.29 21.14
CA GLU A 419 -6.51 19.77 22.02
C GLU A 419 -7.11 18.80 23.05
N PRO A 420 -6.34 17.83 23.56
CA PRO A 420 -6.82 16.90 24.58
C PRO A 420 -7.55 17.52 25.77
N ARG A 421 -7.17 18.74 26.18
CA ARG A 421 -7.75 19.46 27.32
C ARG A 421 -9.20 19.89 27.08
N GLU A 422 -9.59 20.01 25.81
CA GLU A 422 -10.92 20.42 25.40
C GLU A 422 -11.88 19.25 25.23
N LEU A 423 -11.41 18.01 25.39
CA LEU A 423 -12.22 16.80 25.20
C LEU A 423 -13.54 16.81 25.99
N LYS A 424 -13.58 17.45 27.16
CA LYS A 424 -14.81 17.61 27.96
C LYS A 424 -15.91 18.41 27.25
N LYS A 425 -15.55 19.30 26.33
CA LYS A 425 -16.49 20.11 25.52
C LYS A 425 -17.08 19.31 24.35
N HIS A 426 -16.55 18.12 24.05
CA HIS A 426 -16.91 17.31 22.87
C HIS A 426 -17.40 15.91 23.23
N ILE A 427 -17.88 15.69 24.47
CA ILE A 427 -18.29 14.37 24.97
C ILE A 427 -19.44 13.76 24.14
N GLU A 428 -20.37 14.60 23.67
CA GLU A 428 -21.54 14.17 22.88
C GLU A 428 -21.34 14.33 21.37
N HIS A 429 -20.13 14.74 20.94
CA HIS A 429 -19.85 14.97 19.53
C HIS A 429 -19.26 13.73 18.84
N ASP A 430 -19.43 13.64 17.53
CA ASP A 430 -18.74 12.66 16.70
C ASP A 430 -17.26 13.05 16.61
N THR A 431 -16.41 12.33 17.32
CA THR A 431 -14.98 12.62 17.44
C THR A 431 -14.13 11.47 16.89
N GLU A 432 -13.19 11.81 16.02
CA GLU A 432 -12.21 10.89 15.46
C GLU A 432 -10.84 11.10 16.09
N LYS A 433 -10.18 9.98 16.41
CA LYS A 433 -8.83 9.95 16.97
C LYS A 433 -7.95 9.04 16.13
N HIS A 434 -6.69 9.43 15.92
CA HIS A 434 -5.73 8.53 15.31
C HIS A 434 -5.44 7.34 16.24
N PRO A 435 -5.52 6.09 15.75
CA PRO A 435 -5.45 4.91 16.61
C PRO A 435 -4.07 4.70 17.23
N THR A 436 -2.99 5.08 16.53
CA THR A 436 -1.61 4.62 16.82
C THR A 436 -0.56 5.73 16.85
N GLN A 437 -0.93 6.97 17.23
CA GLN A 437 0.02 8.09 17.33
C GLN A 437 1.21 7.74 18.25
N LYS A 438 2.44 8.03 17.81
CA LYS A 438 3.68 7.81 18.56
C LYS A 438 3.95 8.93 19.57
N PRO A 439 4.68 8.68 20.68
CA PRO A 439 5.03 9.72 21.64
C PRO A 439 6.02 10.73 21.06
N LEU A 440 5.82 12.02 21.34
CA LEU A 440 6.68 13.08 20.81
C LEU A 440 8.15 12.94 21.26
N GLU A 441 8.37 12.52 22.51
CA GLU A 441 9.72 12.31 23.06
C GLU A 441 10.50 11.26 22.26
N LEU A 442 9.84 10.17 21.84
CA LEU A 442 10.47 9.10 21.07
C LEU A 442 10.94 9.62 19.72
N SER A 443 10.05 10.28 18.97
CA SER A 443 10.38 10.83 17.65
C SER A 443 11.46 11.92 17.76
N LYS A 444 11.44 12.77 18.80
CA LYS A 444 12.53 13.71 19.08
C LYS A 444 13.86 13.01 19.33
N LYS A 445 13.90 11.95 20.15
CA LYS A 445 15.12 11.22 20.47
C LYS A 445 15.73 10.57 19.22
N LEU A 446 14.91 9.94 18.37
CA LEU A 446 15.38 9.35 17.11
C LEU A 446 15.92 10.41 16.14
N ILE A 447 15.15 11.47 15.88
CA ILE A 447 15.56 12.55 14.97
C ILE A 447 16.82 13.25 15.49
N LEU A 448 16.88 13.60 16.77
CA LEU A 448 18.04 14.28 17.36
C LEU A 448 19.30 13.40 17.30
N SER A 449 19.16 12.08 17.42
CA SER A 449 20.29 11.15 17.34
C SER A 449 21.01 11.17 15.98
N ALA A 450 20.29 11.44 14.89
CA ALA A 450 20.77 11.28 13.53
C ALA A 450 20.81 12.57 12.69
N SER A 451 20.19 13.67 13.15
CA SER A 451 20.12 14.91 12.38
C SER A 451 21.44 15.67 12.37
N PRO A 452 21.77 16.41 11.28
CA PRO A 452 22.86 17.37 11.33
C PRO A 452 22.58 18.48 12.34
N LYS A 453 23.63 19.19 12.78
CA LYS A 453 23.53 20.24 13.80
C LYS A 453 22.57 21.38 13.42
N LYS A 454 22.42 21.69 12.13
CA LYS A 454 21.57 22.76 11.62
C LYS A 454 20.89 22.35 10.31
N SER A 455 19.60 22.68 10.18
CA SER A 455 18.83 22.70 8.93
C SER A 455 18.85 21.42 8.08
N GLY A 456 18.90 20.25 8.71
CA GLY A 456 18.70 18.97 8.03
C GLY A 456 17.26 18.77 7.57
N VAL A 457 17.04 17.71 6.79
CA VAL A 457 15.74 17.36 6.23
C VAL A 457 15.29 15.99 6.78
N VAL A 458 14.14 16.00 7.45
CA VAL A 458 13.45 14.81 7.96
C VAL A 458 12.33 14.42 7.00
N LEU A 459 12.38 13.22 6.45
CA LEU A 459 11.30 12.68 5.63
C LEU A 459 10.40 11.75 6.47
N VAL A 460 9.09 11.95 6.36
CA VAL A 460 8.06 11.15 7.05
C VAL A 460 7.08 10.61 6.01
N PRO A 461 7.27 9.39 5.48
CA PRO A 461 6.43 8.85 4.41
C PRO A 461 4.98 8.58 4.82
N PHE A 462 4.72 8.34 6.11
CA PHE A 462 3.40 8.07 6.67
C PHE A 462 3.21 8.97 7.90
N VAL A 463 2.63 10.15 7.69
CA VAL A 463 2.64 11.22 8.70
C VAL A 463 1.65 10.96 9.83
N GLY A 464 0.49 10.35 9.55
CA GLY A 464 -0.62 10.26 10.49
C GLY A 464 -0.95 11.65 11.05
N THR A 465 -1.02 11.78 12.37
CA THR A 465 -1.28 13.08 13.04
C THR A 465 -0.04 13.98 13.19
N GLY A 466 1.09 13.63 12.58
CA GLY A 466 2.22 14.56 12.39
C GLY A 466 3.25 14.63 13.52
N THR A 467 3.30 13.65 14.43
CA THR A 467 4.23 13.68 15.59
C THR A 467 5.69 13.85 15.17
N GLU A 468 6.12 13.15 14.13
CA GLU A 468 7.48 13.17 13.61
C GLU A 468 7.81 14.53 12.97
N CYS A 469 6.87 15.12 12.24
CA CYS A 469 7.00 16.45 11.65
C CYS A 469 7.06 17.53 12.75
N VAL A 470 6.24 17.41 13.80
CA VAL A 470 6.28 18.26 14.99
C VAL A 470 7.63 18.15 15.69
N ALA A 471 8.15 16.94 15.88
CA ALA A 471 9.47 16.70 16.45
C ALA A 471 10.58 17.37 15.63
N ALA A 472 10.55 17.23 14.30
CA ALA A 472 11.48 17.89 13.39
C ALA A 472 11.43 19.42 13.55
N LYS A 473 10.24 20.03 13.54
CA LYS A 473 10.05 21.48 13.73
C LYS A 473 10.60 21.97 15.08
N ILE A 474 10.28 21.27 16.18
CA ILE A 474 10.77 21.61 17.52
C ILE A 474 12.30 21.60 17.56
N LEU A 475 12.93 20.63 16.90
CA LEU A 475 14.38 20.47 16.83
C LEU A 475 15.07 21.40 15.82
N GLY A 476 14.31 22.26 15.12
CA GLY A 476 14.84 23.18 14.13
C GLY A 476 15.30 22.50 12.84
N GLN A 477 14.75 21.33 12.53
CA GLN A 477 14.97 20.62 11.27
C GLN A 477 13.82 20.91 10.30
N ASN A 478 14.11 20.85 9.01
CA ASN A 478 13.06 20.86 8.00
C ASN A 478 12.39 19.48 7.94
N TYR A 479 11.14 19.43 7.50
CA TYR A 479 10.46 18.15 7.28
C TYR A 479 9.75 18.09 5.93
N ILE A 480 9.50 16.87 5.43
CA ILE A 480 8.65 16.58 4.28
C ILE A 480 7.79 15.39 4.68
N GLY A 481 6.47 15.52 4.57
CA GLY A 481 5.52 14.50 4.96
C GLY A 481 4.60 14.08 3.82
N PHE A 482 4.18 12.81 3.80
CA PHE A 482 3.07 12.33 2.96
C PHE A 482 1.99 11.68 3.83
N GLU A 483 0.74 11.98 3.51
CA GLU A 483 -0.43 11.41 4.20
C GLU A 483 -1.58 11.28 3.21
N ILE A 484 -2.25 10.14 3.22
CA ILE A 484 -3.34 9.85 2.28
C ILE A 484 -4.70 10.29 2.85
N ASN A 485 -4.84 10.34 4.18
CA ASN A 485 -6.06 10.76 4.84
C ASN A 485 -6.08 12.30 5.01
N PRO A 486 -7.01 13.02 4.35
CA PRO A 486 -7.09 14.48 4.47
C PRO A 486 -7.34 14.96 5.90
N ASP A 487 -8.12 14.24 6.71
CA ASP A 487 -8.40 14.65 8.10
C ASP A 487 -7.12 14.60 8.95
N TYR A 488 -6.26 13.61 8.71
CA TYR A 488 -4.97 13.48 9.38
C TYR A 488 -4.00 14.59 8.96
N VAL A 489 -4.03 15.03 7.70
CA VAL A 489 -3.27 16.21 7.24
C VAL A 489 -3.68 17.45 8.03
N ILE A 490 -4.98 17.74 8.14
CA ILE A 490 -5.48 18.93 8.84
C ILE A 490 -5.09 18.86 10.33
N MET A 491 -5.22 17.69 10.97
CA MET A 491 -4.78 17.46 12.35
C MET A 491 -3.29 17.72 12.53
N ALA A 492 -2.47 17.18 11.63
CA ALA A 492 -1.02 17.34 11.67
C ALA A 492 -0.61 18.80 11.48
N GLU A 493 -1.23 19.54 10.54
CA GLU A 493 -0.96 20.96 10.33
C GLU A 493 -1.32 21.80 11.57
N LYS A 494 -2.45 21.52 12.22
CA LYS A 494 -2.84 22.23 13.45
C LYS A 494 -1.84 21.97 14.59
N TYR A 495 -1.40 20.72 14.76
CA TYR A 495 -0.40 20.36 15.78
C TYR A 495 0.96 21.00 15.48
N ILE A 496 1.39 21.00 14.23
CA ILE A 496 2.62 21.69 13.81
C ILE A 496 2.53 23.19 14.12
N ASN A 497 1.39 23.83 13.84
CA ASN A 497 1.21 25.26 14.04
C ASN A 497 1.14 25.67 15.51
N SER A 498 0.73 24.78 16.41
CA SER A 498 0.68 25.07 17.85
C SER A 498 2.06 25.05 18.53
N VAL A 499 3.08 24.45 17.92
CA VAL A 499 4.43 24.37 18.49
C VAL A 499 5.38 25.44 17.92
N LYS A 500 6.27 25.95 18.79
CA LYS A 500 7.37 26.83 18.41
C LYS A 500 8.68 26.05 18.25
N THR A 501 9.53 26.51 17.34
CA THR A 501 10.91 25.99 17.22
C THR A 501 11.67 26.28 18.52
N THR A 502 12.39 25.29 19.04
CA THR A 502 13.28 25.54 20.18
C THR A 502 14.51 26.27 19.66
N SER A 503 14.73 27.52 20.09
CA SER A 503 16.00 28.19 19.89
C SER A 503 17.06 27.41 20.66
N LYS A 504 17.89 26.62 19.96
CA LYS A 504 19.07 26.00 20.58
C LYS A 504 19.97 27.13 21.06
N LEU A 505 20.07 27.28 22.38
CA LEU A 505 21.25 27.86 23.03
C LEU A 505 22.41 26.92 22.64
N PHE A 506 23.18 27.34 21.64
CA PHE A 506 24.45 26.70 21.32
C PHE A 506 25.48 27.05 22.38
#